data_AF-A0A8T7HLI6-F1
#
_entry.id   AF-A0A8T7HLI6-F1
#
_cell.length_a   1.000
_cell.length_b   1.000
_cell.length_c   1.000
_cell.angle_alpha   90.00
_cell.angle_beta   90.00
_cell.angle_gamma   90.00
#
_symmetry.space_group_name_H-M   'P 1'
#
loop_
_entity.id
_entity.type
_entity.pdbx_description
1 polymer ?
#
loop_
_entity_poly.entity_id
_entity_poly.type
_entity_poly.pdbx_seq_one_letter_code
_entity_poly.pdbx_strand_id
1 'polypeptide(L)'
;MYKTILTPTETGLLIPHWYDINPKKISRIDRVCTRTSRFGFGPKANVMNVPAILIDDEGYILNGRHRAYWATKHGYSLETCVVSEPREVRFHVPSEVRGELSVEEIIDSLDKKDTYIRACNEQGIFSINDLVKKY
;
A
#
# COMPACT_ATOMS: atom_id res chain seq x y z
N MET A 1 -10.95 -12.24 -0.98
CA MET A 1 -9.71 -11.60 -1.42
C MET A 1 -9.66 -11.65 -2.93
N TYR A 2 -9.47 -10.50 -3.57
CA TYR A 2 -9.20 -10.40 -5.00
C TYR A 2 -8.00 -9.50 -5.26
N LYS A 3 -7.39 -9.67 -6.43
CA LYS A 3 -6.25 -8.87 -6.89
C LYS A 3 -6.69 -7.83 -7.90
N THR A 4 -6.09 -6.65 -7.85
CA THR A 4 -6.29 -5.58 -8.82
C THR A 4 -4.99 -4.80 -9.04
N ILE A 5 -4.92 -4.01 -10.12
CA ILE A 5 -3.85 -3.05 -10.36
C ILE A 5 -4.43 -1.66 -10.19
N LEU A 6 -3.85 -0.90 -9.29
CA LEU A 6 -4.16 0.52 -9.06
C LEU A 6 -3.18 1.40 -9.83
N THR A 7 -3.72 2.43 -10.48
CA THR A 7 -2.97 3.54 -11.06
C THR A 7 -2.36 4.42 -9.95
N PRO A 8 -1.37 5.27 -10.27
CA PRO A 8 -0.83 6.22 -9.29
C PRO A 8 -1.90 7.12 -8.68
N THR A 9 -2.88 7.55 -9.49
CA THR A 9 -3.99 8.38 -9.03
C THR A 9 -4.89 7.64 -8.05
N GLU A 10 -5.30 6.41 -8.37
CA GLU A 10 -6.10 5.57 -7.46
C GLU A 10 -5.33 5.26 -6.17
N THR A 11 -4.04 4.94 -6.28
CA THR A 11 -3.17 4.69 -5.12
C THR A 11 -3.06 5.93 -4.23
N GLY A 12 -3.00 7.12 -4.83
CA GLY A 12 -2.92 8.40 -4.13
C GLY A 12 -4.13 8.69 -3.23
N LEU A 13 -5.29 8.07 -3.52
CA LEU A 13 -6.52 8.23 -2.74
C LEU A 13 -6.62 7.29 -1.53
N LEU A 14 -5.75 6.27 -1.44
CA LEU A 14 -5.80 5.30 -0.36
C LEU A 14 -5.46 5.92 1.00
N ILE A 15 -6.03 5.36 2.06
CA ILE A 15 -5.82 5.81 3.44
C ILE A 15 -4.60 5.08 4.01
N PRO A 16 -3.55 5.79 4.45
CA PRO A 16 -2.38 5.14 5.02
C PRO A 16 -2.64 4.61 6.45
N HIS A 17 -2.03 3.48 6.79
CA HIS A 17 -2.00 2.98 8.17
C HIS A 17 -1.29 3.93 9.16
N TRP A 18 -0.36 4.77 8.70
CA TRP A 18 0.40 5.67 9.58
C TRP A 18 0.83 6.93 8.84
N TYR A 19 1.17 7.99 9.56
CA TYR A 19 1.47 9.32 9.00
C TYR A 19 2.95 9.59 8.66
N ASP A 20 3.87 8.67 8.97
CA ASP A 20 5.33 8.87 8.80
C ASP A 20 6.01 7.87 7.87
N ILE A 21 6.79 8.33 6.89
CA ILE A 21 7.52 7.44 5.97
C ILE A 21 8.92 7.11 6.49
N ASN A 22 9.31 5.84 6.44
CA ASN A 22 10.67 5.41 6.81
C ASN A 22 11.64 5.54 5.61
N PRO A 23 12.63 6.44 5.65
CA PRO A 23 13.55 6.65 4.52
C PRO A 23 14.36 5.41 4.13
N LYS A 24 14.75 4.57 5.10
CA LYS A 24 15.50 3.33 4.81
C LYS A 24 14.68 2.35 3.98
N LYS A 25 13.36 2.26 4.24
CA LYS A 25 12.45 1.42 3.45
C LYS A 25 12.28 1.98 2.03
N ILE A 26 12.17 3.31 1.91
CA ILE A 26 12.11 3.98 0.60
C ILE A 26 13.37 3.69 -0.23
N SER A 27 14.56 3.85 0.34
CA SER A 27 15.81 3.54 -0.38
C SER A 27 15.90 2.07 -0.80
N ARG A 28 15.34 1.15 0.00
CA ARG A 28 15.28 -0.27 -0.39
C ARG A 28 14.33 -0.50 -1.56
N ILE A 29 13.16 0.16 -1.55
CA ILE A 29 12.17 0.09 -2.64
C ILE A 29 12.79 0.62 -3.93
N ASP A 30 13.47 1.77 -3.87
CA ASP A 30 14.12 2.40 -5.02
C ASP A 30 15.11 1.47 -5.74
N ARG A 31 15.93 0.73 -4.98
CA ARG A 31 16.88 -0.26 -5.52
C ARG A 31 16.22 -1.45 -6.21
N VAL A 32 15.00 -1.81 -5.81
CA VAL A 32 14.28 -2.97 -6.34
C VAL A 32 13.38 -2.58 -7.51
N CYS A 33 12.76 -1.39 -7.46
CA CYS A 33 11.79 -0.91 -8.45
C CYS A 33 12.42 -0.34 -9.71
N THR A 34 13.67 0.10 -9.66
CA THR A 34 14.43 0.62 -10.82
C THR A 34 14.75 -0.45 -11.88
N ARG A 35 14.38 -1.71 -11.65
CA ARG A 35 14.36 -2.76 -12.69
C ARG A 35 13.04 -2.72 -13.44
N THR A 36 13.01 -1.97 -14.54
CA THR A 36 11.87 -1.80 -15.46
C THR A 36 11.10 -3.11 -15.68
N SER A 37 9.86 -3.17 -15.18
CA SER A 37 8.91 -4.20 -15.60
C SER A 37 8.21 -3.67 -16.86
N ARG A 38 8.46 -4.32 -18.00
CA ARG A 38 7.82 -3.97 -19.28
C ARG A 38 6.49 -4.71 -19.38
N PHE A 39 5.46 -4.24 -18.68
CA PHE A 39 4.10 -4.74 -18.87
C PHE A 39 3.21 -3.65 -19.47
N GLY A 40 2.82 -3.87 -20.74
CA GLY A 40 1.64 -3.29 -21.39
C GLY A 40 1.74 -1.86 -21.94
N PHE A 41 0.77 -1.53 -22.80
CA PHE A 41 0.41 -0.17 -23.20
C PHE A 41 -0.87 0.24 -22.46
N GLY A 42 -0.94 1.48 -21.95
CA GLY A 42 -2.14 2.03 -21.30
C GLY A 42 -1.90 2.64 -19.90
N PRO A 43 -2.95 3.13 -19.21
CA PRO A 43 -2.83 3.81 -17.91
C PRO A 43 -2.38 2.90 -16.75
N LYS A 44 -2.40 1.59 -16.95
CA LYS A 44 -1.87 0.56 -16.03
C LYS A 44 -0.52 -0.01 -16.50
N ALA A 45 0.12 0.62 -17.48
CA ALA A 45 1.49 0.34 -17.85
C ALA A 45 2.43 0.80 -16.73
N ASN A 46 3.65 0.26 -16.69
CA ASN A 46 4.64 0.55 -15.63
C ASN A 46 4.18 0.13 -14.22
N VAL A 47 3.83 -1.13 -14.07
CA VAL A 47 3.56 -1.73 -12.75
C VAL A 47 4.88 -1.97 -12.03
N MET A 48 4.99 -1.54 -10.77
CA MET A 48 6.18 -1.79 -9.96
C MET A 48 6.41 -3.30 -9.79
N ASN A 49 7.66 -3.74 -9.96
CA ASN A 49 8.05 -5.13 -9.69
C ASN A 49 8.37 -5.33 -8.20
N VAL A 50 7.33 -5.26 -7.37
CA VAL A 50 7.39 -5.46 -5.92
C VAL A 50 6.21 -6.31 -5.47
N PRO A 51 6.26 -6.93 -4.28
CA PRO A 51 5.08 -7.58 -3.72
C PRO A 51 3.91 -6.60 -3.63
N ALA A 52 2.70 -7.10 -3.92
CA ALA A 52 1.48 -6.31 -3.89
C ALA A 52 1.28 -5.61 -2.53
N ILE A 53 0.55 -4.49 -2.53
CA ILE A 53 0.06 -3.90 -1.29
C ILE A 53 -1.21 -4.63 -0.82
N LEU A 54 -1.52 -4.54 0.46
CA LEU A 54 -2.74 -5.11 1.03
C LEU A 54 -3.62 -3.96 1.51
N ILE A 55 -4.86 -3.93 1.06
CA ILE A 55 -5.86 -2.93 1.47
C ILE A 55 -7.15 -3.62 1.90
N ASP A 56 -7.97 -2.92 2.66
CA ASP A 56 -9.36 -3.30 2.85
C ASP A 56 -10.28 -2.76 1.73
N ASP A 57 -11.56 -3.07 1.81
CA ASP A 57 -12.60 -2.65 0.88
C ASP A 57 -12.87 -1.14 0.89
N GLU A 58 -12.54 -0.45 1.98
CA GLU A 58 -12.63 1.01 2.09
C GLU A 58 -11.36 1.75 1.64
N GLY A 59 -10.32 1.02 1.21
CA GLY A 59 -9.08 1.60 0.72
C GLY A 59 -8.06 1.96 1.81
N TYR A 60 -8.21 1.44 3.02
CA TYR A 60 -7.22 1.51 4.09
C TYR A 60 -6.08 0.53 3.85
N ILE A 61 -4.84 1.03 3.89
CA ILE A 61 -3.66 0.22 3.61
C ILE A 61 -3.24 -0.56 4.84
N LEU A 62 -3.55 -1.85 4.85
CA LEU A 62 -3.10 -2.81 5.85
C LEU A 62 -1.61 -3.11 5.75
N ASN A 63 -1.06 -3.15 4.54
CA ASN A 63 0.37 -3.34 4.34
C ASN A 63 0.87 -2.72 3.04
N GLY A 64 2.14 -2.32 3.03
CA GLY A 64 2.80 -1.80 1.85
C GLY A 64 2.63 -0.29 1.65
N ARG A 65 2.30 0.47 2.70
CA ARG A 65 2.19 1.94 2.68
C ARG A 65 3.40 2.64 2.04
N HIS A 66 4.62 2.18 2.31
CA HIS A 66 5.83 2.75 1.71
C HIS A 66 5.90 2.52 0.19
N ARG A 67 5.39 1.37 -0.28
CA ARG A 67 5.26 1.07 -1.72
C ARG A 67 4.20 1.98 -2.34
N ALA A 68 3.04 2.13 -1.70
CA ALA A 68 1.97 3.03 -2.14
C ALA A 68 2.44 4.49 -2.26
N TYR A 69 3.16 4.98 -1.25
CA TYR A 69 3.79 6.30 -1.27
C TYR A 69 4.78 6.44 -2.43
N TRP A 70 5.72 5.49 -2.59
CA TRP A 70 6.72 5.55 -3.66
C TRP A 70 6.07 5.50 -5.05
N ALA A 71 5.11 4.60 -5.24
CA ALA A 71 4.36 4.46 -6.49
C ALA A 71 3.68 5.75 -6.91
N THR A 72 2.98 6.39 -5.96
CA THR A 72 2.28 7.65 -6.18
C THR A 72 3.27 8.77 -6.50
N LYS A 73 4.37 8.88 -5.72
CA LYS A 73 5.41 9.90 -5.91
C LYS A 73 6.13 9.79 -7.26
N HIS A 74 6.34 8.58 -7.75
CA HIS A 74 7.10 8.32 -8.98
C HIS A 74 6.24 7.95 -10.19
N GLY A 75 4.91 7.94 -10.06
CA GLY A 75 3.99 7.70 -11.17
C GLY A 75 3.94 6.25 -11.66
N TYR A 76 4.08 5.26 -10.76
CA TYR A 76 3.97 3.85 -11.09
C TYR A 76 2.66 3.22 -10.63
N SER A 77 2.16 2.24 -11.40
CA SER A 77 1.05 1.39 -10.98
C SER A 77 1.49 0.34 -9.95
N LEU A 78 0.56 -0.11 -9.12
CA LEU A 78 0.79 -1.14 -8.11
C LEU A 78 -0.19 -2.29 -8.22
N GLU A 79 0.32 -3.52 -8.05
CA GLU A 79 -0.53 -4.65 -7.71
C GLU A 79 -1.03 -4.51 -6.26
N THR A 80 -2.30 -4.82 -6.06
CA THR A 80 -3.01 -4.68 -4.80
C THR A 80 -3.86 -5.92 -4.56
N CYS A 81 -3.82 -6.44 -3.34
CA CYS A 81 -4.77 -7.42 -2.83
C CYS A 81 -5.79 -6.69 -1.95
N VAL A 82 -7.07 -6.93 -2.19
CA VAL A 82 -8.18 -6.39 -1.39
C VAL A 82 -8.72 -7.50 -0.50
N VAL A 83 -8.87 -7.23 0.80
CA VAL A 83 -9.44 -8.15 1.79
C VAL A 83 -10.60 -7.49 2.53
N SER A 84 -11.65 -8.24 2.82
CA SER A 84 -12.82 -7.71 3.56
C SER A 84 -12.95 -8.30 4.96
N GLU A 85 -12.30 -9.43 5.24
CA GLU A 85 -12.45 -10.14 6.52
C GLU A 85 -11.10 -10.68 7.04
N PRO A 86 -10.91 -10.76 8.37
CA PRO A 86 -9.72 -11.37 8.98
C PRO A 86 -9.44 -12.80 8.49
N ARG A 87 -10.49 -13.58 8.19
CA ARG A 87 -10.36 -14.94 7.65
C ARG A 87 -9.57 -14.95 6.34
N GLU A 88 -9.76 -13.94 5.50
CA GLU A 88 -9.04 -13.84 4.23
C GLU A 88 -7.55 -13.57 4.45
N VAL A 89 -7.22 -12.74 5.45
CA VAL A 89 -5.84 -12.50 5.86
C VAL A 89 -5.15 -13.78 6.31
N ARG A 90 -5.85 -14.62 7.07
CA ARG A 90 -5.30 -15.87 7.61
C ARG A 90 -5.02 -16.93 6.54
N PHE A 91 -5.90 -17.07 5.56
CA PHE A 91 -5.89 -18.24 4.67
C PHE A 91 -5.68 -17.92 3.19
N HIS A 92 -5.89 -16.67 2.77
CA HIS A 92 -5.92 -16.31 1.36
C HIS A 92 -4.89 -15.25 0.97
N VAL A 93 -4.35 -14.48 1.92
CA VAL A 93 -3.30 -13.50 1.63
C VAL A 93 -1.97 -14.20 1.33
N PRO A 94 -1.37 -13.98 0.14
CA PRO A 94 -0.08 -14.57 -0.21
C PRO A 94 1.04 -14.18 0.77
N SER A 95 2.02 -15.06 1.00
CA SER A 95 3.12 -14.82 1.95
C SER A 95 3.99 -13.62 1.56
N GLU A 96 4.22 -13.42 0.28
CA GLU A 96 5.00 -12.31 -0.27
C GLU A 96 4.36 -10.94 0.01
N VAL A 97 3.02 -10.88 0.05
CA VAL A 97 2.25 -9.64 0.30
C VAL A 97 2.34 -9.23 1.76
N ARG A 98 2.39 -10.20 2.68
CA ARG A 98 2.57 -9.97 4.12
C ARG A 98 3.91 -9.30 4.42
N GLY A 99 4.94 -9.60 3.63
CA GLY A 99 6.21 -8.87 3.65
C GLY A 99 6.85 -8.85 5.02
N GLU A 100 6.73 -7.72 5.72
CA GLU A 100 7.34 -7.46 7.04
C GLU A 100 6.37 -7.64 8.23
N LEU A 101 5.07 -7.80 7.97
CA LEU A 101 4.07 -7.97 9.02
C LEU A 101 3.63 -9.43 9.11
N SER A 102 3.47 -9.91 10.33
CA SER A 102 2.81 -11.17 10.63
C SER A 102 1.30 -11.08 10.35
N VAL A 103 0.65 -12.25 10.27
CA VAL A 103 -0.81 -12.34 10.06
C VAL A 103 -1.57 -11.62 11.18
N GLU A 104 -1.13 -11.80 12.43
CA GLU A 104 -1.81 -11.19 13.58
C GLU A 104 -1.61 -9.67 13.63
N GLU A 105 -0.46 -9.14 13.20
CA GLU A 105 -0.26 -7.68 13.08
C GLU A 105 -1.18 -7.05 12.02
N ILE A 106 -1.43 -7.76 10.92
CA ILE A 106 -2.37 -7.30 9.88
C ILE A 106 -3.81 -7.32 10.41
N ILE A 107 -4.19 -8.35 11.16
CA ILE A 107 -5.53 -8.44 11.77
C ILE A 107 -5.71 -7.37 12.85
N ASP A 108 -4.72 -7.15 13.70
CA ASP A 108 -4.76 -6.07 14.70
C ASP A 108 -4.91 -4.69 14.02
N SER A 109 -4.28 -4.51 12.86
CA SER A 109 -4.42 -3.29 12.04
C SER A 109 -5.84 -3.13 11.49
N LEU A 110 -6.51 -4.22 11.09
CA LEU A 110 -7.92 -4.21 10.70
C LEU A 110 -8.80 -3.81 11.90
N ASP A 111 -8.60 -4.46 13.04
CA ASP A 111 -9.43 -4.24 14.24
C ASP A 111 -9.25 -2.82 14.82
N LYS A 112 -8.06 -2.23 14.68
CA LYS A 112 -7.73 -0.89 15.19
C LYS A 112 -7.72 0.19 14.11
N LYS A 113 -8.25 -0.09 12.93
CA LYS A 113 -8.26 0.82 11.78
C LYS A 113 -8.65 2.25 12.16
N ASP A 114 -9.75 2.43 12.89
CA ASP A 114 -10.23 3.75 13.31
C ASP A 114 -9.22 4.53 14.17
N THR A 115 -8.47 3.82 15.01
CA THR A 115 -7.42 4.43 15.85
C THR A 115 -6.29 4.97 14.98
N TYR A 116 -5.87 4.20 13.98
CA TYR A 116 -4.82 4.58 13.05
C TYR A 116 -5.25 5.70 12.09
N ILE A 117 -6.49 5.66 11.60
CA ILE A 117 -7.07 6.71 10.78
C ILE A 117 -7.14 8.02 11.58
N ARG A 118 -7.63 7.98 12.82
CA ARG A 118 -7.65 9.16 13.69
C ARG A 118 -6.25 9.74 13.90
N ALA A 119 -5.26 8.90 14.17
CA ALA A 119 -3.87 9.34 14.32
C ALA A 119 -3.32 10.00 13.04
N CYS A 120 -3.70 9.52 11.85
CA CYS A 120 -3.32 10.17 10.58
C CYS A 120 -4.05 11.51 10.38
N ASN A 121 -5.35 11.56 10.67
CA ASN A 121 -6.17 12.77 10.56
C ASN A 121 -5.67 13.89 11.49
N GLU A 122 -5.24 13.56 12.71
CA GLU A 122 -4.63 14.51 13.66
C GLU A 122 -3.34 15.14 13.11
N GLN A 123 -2.66 14.45 12.18
CA GLN A 123 -1.47 14.95 11.49
C GLN A 123 -1.80 15.58 10.12
N GLY A 124 -3.09 15.75 9.79
CA GLY A 124 -3.54 16.29 8.50
C GLY A 124 -3.32 15.35 7.32
N ILE A 125 -3.16 14.04 7.57
CA ILE A 125 -2.93 13.02 6.55
C ILE A 125 -4.21 12.21 6.38
N PHE A 126 -4.92 12.41 5.25
CA PHE A 126 -6.13 11.67 4.92
C PHE A 126 -5.89 10.64 3.82
N SER A 127 -4.83 10.82 3.04
CA SER A 127 -4.53 10.01 1.87
C SER A 127 -3.02 9.84 1.65
N ILE A 128 -2.64 8.92 0.76
CA ILE A 128 -1.26 8.81 0.27
C ILE A 128 -0.80 10.11 -0.40
N ASN A 129 -1.68 10.84 -1.09
CA ASN A 129 -1.32 12.14 -1.66
C ASN A 129 -0.88 13.15 -0.59
N ASP A 130 -1.48 13.12 0.60
CA ASP A 130 -1.08 14.01 1.69
C ASP A 130 0.28 13.61 2.26
N LEU A 131 0.58 12.30 2.32
CA LEU A 131 1.94 11.84 2.63
C LEU A 131 2.96 12.31 1.58
N VAL A 132 2.63 12.26 0.29
CA VAL A 132 3.50 12.75 -0.79
C VAL A 132 3.70 14.26 -0.71
N LYS A 133 2.70 15.04 -0.28
CA LYS A 133 2.86 16.49 -0.06
C LYS A 133 3.71 16.79 1.17
N LYS A 134 3.63 15.97 2.22
CA LYS A 134 4.41 16.13 3.46
C LYS A 134 5.92 15.87 3.25
N TYR A 135 6.32 15.05 2.28
CA TYR A 135 7.71 14.56 2.07
C TYR A 135 8.21 14.66 0.63
#